data_AF-A0A1Y2WH90-F1
#
_entry.id   AF-A0A1Y2WH90-F1
#
_cell.length_a   1.000
_cell.length_b   1.000
_cell.length_c   1.000
_cell.angle_alpha   90.00
_cell.angle_beta   90.00
_cell.angle_gamma   90.00
#
_symmetry.space_group_name_H-M   'P 1'
#
loop_
_entity.id
_entity.type
_entity.pdbx_description
1 polymer ?
#
loop_
_entity_poly.entity_id
_entity_poly.type
_entity_poly.pdbx_seq_one_letter_code
_entity_poly.pdbx_strand_id
1 'polypeptide(L)'
;MTDYYQQQASPPDSKFLSSLTARANGAGLIHKAIKEQLYRLQKLKAEDPDFESTFSSLFSDLQQHVKEEEKQDLPQLEAKMDQDSLSRLSNSFERTKLLVATRSHPLSPRAPPFETAAALLSAPIN
;
A
#
# COMPACT_ATOMS: atom_id res chain seq x y z
N MET A 1 29.13 -28.24 19.70
CA MET A 1 27.77 -28.31 19.11
C MET A 1 26.98 -27.09 19.59
N THR A 2 27.42 -25.88 19.21
CA THR A 2 26.78 -24.64 19.67
C THR A 2 27.10 -23.44 18.76
N ASP A 3 26.92 -23.57 17.44
CA ASP A 3 27.11 -22.44 16.50
C ASP A 3 25.87 -22.17 15.63
N TYR A 4 24.69 -22.65 16.05
CA TYR A 4 23.47 -22.61 15.23
C TYR A 4 22.49 -21.46 15.55
N TYR A 5 22.79 -20.57 16.50
CA TYR A 5 21.82 -19.57 17.02
C TYR A 5 22.22 -18.08 16.86
N GLN A 6 23.20 -17.76 16.03
CA GLN A 6 23.62 -16.36 15.79
C GLN A 6 23.67 -16.06 14.29
N GLN A 7 22.51 -16.18 13.63
CA GLN A 7 22.25 -15.43 12.40
C GLN A 7 21.17 -14.40 12.70
N GLN A 8 21.44 -13.54 13.69
CA GLN A 8 20.67 -12.31 13.86
C GLN A 8 20.94 -11.47 12.61
N ALA A 9 19.88 -11.11 11.88
CA ALA A 9 19.99 -10.18 10.77
C ALA A 9 20.78 -8.95 11.23
N SER A 10 21.95 -8.72 10.64
CA SER A 10 22.73 -7.51 10.95
C SER A 10 21.84 -6.29 10.73
N PRO A 11 21.90 -5.28 11.63
CA PRO A 11 21.07 -4.10 11.48
C PRO A 11 21.29 -3.50 10.09
N PRO A 12 20.21 -3.14 9.37
CA PRO A 12 20.33 -2.58 8.04
C PRO A 12 21.24 -1.35 8.05
N ASP A 13 22.13 -1.25 7.07
CA ASP A 13 23.07 -0.14 6.96
C ASP A 13 22.32 1.15 6.58
N SER A 14 22.94 2.30 6.91
CA SER A 14 22.34 3.63 6.70
C SER A 14 21.91 3.87 5.24
N LYS A 15 22.65 3.32 4.26
CA LYS A 15 22.30 3.42 2.84
C LYS A 15 21.02 2.66 2.53
N PHE A 16 20.85 1.44 3.05
CA PHE A 16 19.60 0.68 2.89
C PHE A 16 18.40 1.37 3.54
N LEU A 17 18.57 1.93 4.74
CA LEU A 17 17.50 2.69 5.40
C LEU A 17 17.09 3.92 4.58
N SER A 18 18.07 4.67 4.05
CA SER A 18 17.80 5.84 3.21
C SER A 18 17.09 5.47 1.90
N SER A 19 17.43 4.33 1.28
CA SER A 19 16.79 3.88 0.05
C SER A 19 15.37 3.36 0.30
N LEU A 20 15.11 2.73 1.46
CA LEU A 20 13.76 2.37 1.88
C LEU A 20 12.90 3.60 2.14
N THR A 21 13.42 4.62 2.83
CA THR A 21 12.68 5.87 3.07
C THR A 21 12.36 6.61 1.77
N ALA A 22 13.32 6.69 0.83
CA ALA A 22 13.08 7.30 -0.48
C ALA A 22 11.98 6.58 -1.26
N ARG A 23 12.00 5.24 -1.26
CA ARG A 23 10.95 4.43 -1.91
C ARG A 23 9.61 4.54 -1.22
N ALA A 24 9.56 4.51 0.10
CA ALA A 24 8.31 4.71 0.85
C ALA A 24 7.68 6.07 0.55
N ASN A 25 8.49 7.13 0.44
CA ASN A 25 8.01 8.44 0.04
C ASN A 25 7.53 8.46 -1.42
N GLY A 26 8.27 7.85 -2.34
CA GLY A 26 7.90 7.72 -3.75
C GLY A 26 6.59 6.95 -3.95
N ALA A 27 6.47 5.77 -3.35
CA ALA A 27 5.23 4.98 -3.32
C ALA A 27 4.07 5.78 -2.71
N GLY A 28 4.36 6.54 -1.65
CA GLY A 28 3.41 7.48 -1.06
C GLY A 28 2.87 8.50 -2.08
N LEU A 29 3.71 9.08 -2.95
CA LEU A 29 3.24 10.02 -3.98
C LEU A 29 2.40 9.33 -5.05
N ILE A 30 2.82 8.14 -5.51
CA ILE A 30 2.10 7.36 -6.53
C ILE A 30 0.71 6.95 -6.01
N HIS A 31 0.63 6.44 -4.77
CA HIS A 31 -0.65 6.12 -4.13
C HIS A 31 -1.59 7.33 -4.05
N LYS A 32 -1.06 8.55 -3.91
CA LYS A 32 -1.87 9.78 -3.89
C LYS A 32 -2.49 10.02 -5.27
N ALA A 33 -1.67 9.96 -6.32
CA ALA A 33 -2.09 10.19 -7.68
C ALA A 33 -3.19 9.20 -8.10
N ILE A 34 -2.99 7.90 -7.81
CA ILE A 34 -3.97 6.84 -8.07
C ILE A 34 -5.29 7.11 -7.32
N LYS A 35 -5.25 7.51 -6.05
CA LYS A 35 -6.46 7.86 -5.27
C LYS A 35 -7.19 9.07 -5.86
N GLU A 36 -6.47 10.08 -6.35
CA GLU A 36 -7.07 11.24 -7.00
C GLU A 36 -7.71 10.88 -8.36
N GLN A 37 -7.06 10.04 -9.16
CA GLN A 37 -7.62 9.51 -10.41
C GLN A 37 -8.86 8.65 -10.17
N LEU A 38 -8.82 7.76 -9.18
CA LEU A 38 -9.96 6.92 -8.80
C LEU A 38 -11.14 7.76 -8.28
N TYR A 39 -10.86 8.82 -7.50
CA TYR A 39 -11.90 9.76 -7.06
C TYR A 39 -12.56 10.49 -8.23
N ARG A 40 -11.80 10.87 -9.27
CA ARG A 40 -12.36 11.47 -10.49
C ARG A 40 -13.21 10.47 -11.25
N LEU A 41 -12.68 9.26 -11.50
CA LEU A 41 -13.38 8.19 -12.19
C LEU A 41 -14.73 7.85 -11.51
N GLN A 42 -14.77 7.80 -10.18
CA GLN A 42 -15.98 7.53 -9.40
C GLN A 42 -17.11 8.56 -9.56
N LYS A 43 -16.82 9.74 -10.15
CA LYS A 43 -17.82 10.77 -10.47
C LYS A 43 -18.31 10.73 -11.91
N LEU A 44 -17.61 10.02 -12.79
CA LEU A 44 -17.97 9.88 -14.19
C LEU A 44 -19.03 8.78 -14.35
N LYS A 45 -19.93 8.96 -15.32
CA LYS A 45 -20.80 7.89 -15.79
C LYS A 45 -20.12 7.13 -16.92
N ALA A 46 -20.57 5.92 -17.20
CA ALA A 46 -20.00 5.11 -18.28
C ALA A 46 -20.18 5.76 -19.67
N GLU A 47 -21.21 6.62 -19.82
CA GLU A 47 -21.50 7.34 -21.06
C GLU A 47 -20.70 8.64 -21.20
N ASP A 48 -19.93 9.03 -20.17
CA ASP A 48 -19.12 10.24 -20.20
C ASP A 48 -17.93 10.06 -21.16
N PRO A 49 -17.70 10.98 -22.12
CA PRO A 49 -16.55 10.92 -23.04
C PRO A 49 -15.20 10.77 -22.35
N ASP A 50 -15.07 11.27 -21.10
CA ASP A 50 -13.83 11.22 -20.33
C ASP A 50 -13.65 9.91 -19.54
N PHE A 51 -14.66 9.02 -19.51
CA PHE A 51 -14.62 7.81 -18.70
C PHE A 51 -13.49 6.86 -19.12
N GLU A 52 -13.43 6.51 -20.42
CA GLU A 52 -12.50 5.51 -20.93
C GLU A 52 -11.03 5.96 -20.80
N SER A 53 -10.77 7.24 -21.06
CA SER A 53 -9.43 7.82 -20.95
C SER A 53 -8.97 7.86 -19.49
N THR A 54 -9.86 8.27 -18.57
CA THR A 54 -9.59 8.30 -17.13
C THR A 54 -9.37 6.90 -16.58
N PHE A 55 -10.18 5.92 -17.00
CA PHE A 55 -10.06 4.52 -16.60
C PHE A 55 -8.72 3.93 -17.08
N SER A 56 -8.39 4.11 -18.35
CA SER A 56 -7.15 3.58 -18.93
C SER A 56 -5.90 4.15 -18.26
N SER A 57 -5.89 5.46 -17.99
CA SER A 57 -4.78 6.10 -17.27
C SER A 57 -4.65 5.56 -15.84
N LEU A 58 -5.75 5.51 -15.10
CA LEU A 58 -5.76 4.97 -13.73
C LEU A 58 -5.25 3.52 -13.71
N PHE A 59 -5.74 2.69 -14.62
CA PHE A 59 -5.42 1.27 -14.64
C PHE A 59 -3.96 1.04 -15.04
N SER A 60 -3.42 1.82 -15.98
CA SER A 60 -2.01 1.80 -16.35
C SER A 60 -1.10 2.13 -15.16
N ASP A 61 -1.39 3.23 -14.45
CA ASP A 61 -0.59 3.68 -13.30
C ASP A 61 -0.67 2.67 -12.15
N LEU A 62 -1.87 2.14 -11.87
CA LEU A 62 -2.07 1.10 -10.87
C LEU A 62 -1.30 -0.19 -11.20
N GLN A 63 -1.40 -0.67 -12.44
CA GLN A 63 -0.71 -1.89 -12.86
C GLN A 63 0.81 -1.75 -12.77
N GLN A 64 1.34 -0.60 -13.15
CA GLN A 64 2.78 -0.34 -13.04
C GLN A 64 3.21 -0.34 -11.57
N HIS A 65 2.47 0.34 -10.71
CA HIS A 65 2.74 0.42 -9.29
C HIS A 65 2.71 -0.95 -8.58
N VAL A 66 1.70 -1.77 -8.85
CA VAL A 66 1.60 -3.14 -8.31
C VAL A 66 2.80 -3.99 -8.75
N LYS A 67 3.19 -3.93 -10.02
CA LYS A 67 4.35 -4.67 -10.54
C LYS A 67 5.65 -4.26 -9.85
N GLU A 68 5.81 -3.00 -9.51
CA GLU A 68 6.99 -2.49 -8.80
C GLU A 68 7.02 -2.98 -7.36
N GLU A 69 5.91 -2.88 -6.63
CA GLU A 69 5.79 -3.39 -5.25
C GLU A 69 6.06 -4.90 -5.18
N GLU A 70 5.45 -5.69 -6.06
CA GLU A 70 5.62 -7.15 -6.10
C GLU A 70 7.04 -7.59 -6.44
N LYS A 71 7.74 -6.86 -7.30
CA LYS A 71 9.09 -7.24 -7.75
C LYS A 71 10.20 -6.71 -6.85
N GLN A 72 9.96 -5.60 -6.14
CA GLN A 72 11.01 -4.89 -5.44
C GLN A 72 10.75 -4.82 -3.94
N ASP A 73 9.61 -4.30 -3.52
CA ASP A 73 9.39 -3.93 -2.12
C ASP A 73 8.94 -5.12 -1.26
N LEU A 74 7.97 -5.91 -1.74
CA LEU A 74 7.49 -7.09 -1.01
C LEU A 74 8.58 -8.15 -0.79
N PRO A 75 9.42 -8.50 -1.80
CA PRO A 75 10.52 -9.45 -1.57
C PRO A 75 11.57 -8.92 -0.59
N GLN A 76 11.82 -7.62 -0.58
CA GLN A 76 12.77 -7.01 0.36
C GLN A 76 12.21 -6.99 1.79
N LEU A 77 10.90 -6.79 1.95
CA LEU A 77 10.23 -6.91 3.24
C LEU A 77 10.30 -8.35 3.75
N GLU A 78 9.98 -9.32 2.89
CA GLU A 78 10.02 -10.75 3.21
C GLU A 78 11.43 -11.21 3.64
N ALA A 79 12.47 -10.79 2.91
CA ALA A 79 13.85 -11.14 3.21
C ALA A 79 14.39 -10.58 4.55
N LYS A 80 13.66 -9.64 5.19
CA LYS A 80 14.07 -8.98 6.45
C LYS A 80 13.24 -9.41 7.65
N MET A 81 12.22 -10.27 7.47
CA MET A 81 11.32 -10.72 8.53
C MET A 81 11.41 -12.23 8.69
N ASP A 82 11.21 -12.72 9.91
CA ASP A 82 11.02 -14.15 10.15
C ASP A 82 9.60 -14.61 9.79
N GLN A 83 9.42 -15.92 9.65
CA GLN A 83 8.14 -16.52 9.21
C GLN A 83 6.98 -16.20 10.16
N ASP A 84 7.24 -16.17 11.46
CA ASP A 84 6.24 -15.86 12.48
C ASP A 84 5.78 -14.40 12.38
N SER A 85 6.71 -13.47 12.16
CA SER A 85 6.41 -12.05 11.97
C SER A 85 5.66 -11.81 10.67
N LEU A 86 6.02 -12.51 9.58
CA LEU A 86 5.28 -12.45 8.31
C LEU A 86 3.86 -13.00 8.45
N SER A 87 3.67 -14.10 9.17
CA SER A 87 2.34 -14.65 9.45
C SER A 87 1.46 -13.67 10.24
N ARG A 88 2.03 -13.05 11.28
CA ARG A 88 1.33 -12.02 12.07
C ARG A 88 0.99 -10.78 11.22
N LEU A 89 1.91 -10.35 10.37
CA LEU A 89 1.70 -9.20 9.48
C LEU A 89 0.60 -9.49 8.46
N SER A 90 0.60 -10.67 7.85
CA SER A 90 -0.45 -11.12 6.92
C SER A 90 -1.84 -11.16 7.60
N ASN A 91 -1.92 -11.74 8.80
CA ASN A 91 -3.17 -11.76 9.57
C ASN A 91 -3.66 -10.34 9.93
N SER A 92 -2.74 -9.42 10.28
CA SER A 92 -3.09 -8.02 10.53
C SER A 92 -3.58 -7.32 9.26
N PHE A 93 -2.94 -7.58 8.12
CA PHE A 93 -3.32 -7.03 6.83
C PHE A 93 -4.73 -7.46 6.43
N GLU A 94 -5.05 -8.76 6.51
CA GLU A 94 -6.39 -9.28 6.19
C GLU A 94 -7.48 -8.68 7.07
N ARG A 95 -7.22 -8.49 8.37
CA ARG A 95 -8.16 -7.82 9.27
C ARG A 95 -8.40 -6.36 8.90
N THR A 96 -7.34 -5.63 8.58
CA THR A 96 -7.44 -4.21 8.20
C THR A 96 -8.10 -4.04 6.84
N LYS A 97 -7.89 -4.96 5.89
CA LYS A 97 -8.51 -4.95 4.56
C LYS A 97 -10.03 -4.89 4.62
N LEU A 98 -10.65 -5.57 5.59
CA LEU A 98 -12.10 -5.53 5.82
C LEU A 98 -12.62 -4.17 6.28
N LEU A 99 -11.74 -3.33 6.81
CA LEU A 99 -12.07 -2.01 7.35
C LEU A 99 -11.77 -0.87 6.39
N VAL A 100 -11.16 -1.15 5.22
CA VAL A 100 -10.82 -0.13 4.22
C VAL A 100 -12.08 0.39 3.53
N ALA A 101 -12.17 1.72 3.39
CA ALA A 101 -13.31 2.37 2.74
C ALA A 101 -13.50 1.89 1.29
N THR A 102 -14.76 1.65 0.89
CA THR A 102 -15.11 1.19 -0.46
C THR A 102 -15.07 2.30 -1.52
N ARG A 103 -14.95 3.57 -1.10
CA ARG A 103 -14.83 4.74 -1.99
C ARG A 103 -13.54 5.50 -1.70
N SER A 104 -12.91 6.00 -2.76
CA SER A 104 -11.72 6.83 -2.59
C SER A 104 -12.12 8.21 -2.10
N HIS A 105 -11.42 8.71 -1.08
CA HIS A 105 -11.53 10.09 -0.66
C HIS A 105 -10.14 10.74 -0.65
N PRO A 106 -9.90 11.86 -1.38
CA PRO A 106 -8.58 12.49 -1.50
C PRO A 106 -7.97 12.93 -0.16
N LEU A 107 -8.82 13.17 0.83
CA LEU A 107 -8.45 13.61 2.18
C LEU A 107 -8.41 12.46 3.20
N SER A 108 -8.45 11.20 2.77
CA SER A 108 -8.31 10.09 3.71
C SER A 108 -6.93 10.19 4.40
N PRO A 109 -6.88 10.24 5.75
CA PRO A 109 -5.62 10.34 6.50
C PRO A 109 -4.62 9.27 6.06
N ARG A 110 -3.31 9.57 6.15
CA ARG A 110 -2.23 8.76 5.57
C ARG A 110 -1.35 8.02 6.61
N ALA A 111 -1.81 7.98 7.86
CA ALA A 111 -1.04 7.48 9.00
C ALA A 111 -1.92 6.68 9.97
N PRO A 112 -1.47 5.51 10.45
CA PRO A 112 -2.08 4.83 11.60
C PRO A 112 -2.02 5.73 12.85
N PRO A 113 -3.05 5.74 13.73
CA PRO A 113 -4.29 4.97 13.69
C PRO A 113 -5.43 5.63 12.88
N PHE A 114 -5.17 6.79 12.28
CA PHE A 114 -6.19 7.61 11.65
C PHE A 114 -6.68 7.06 10.31
N GLU A 115 -5.89 6.26 9.60
CA GLU A 115 -6.34 5.46 8.46
C GLU A 115 -7.43 4.47 8.88
N THR A 116 -7.21 3.71 9.96
CA THR A 116 -8.17 2.74 10.48
C THR A 116 -9.44 3.43 10.98
N ALA A 117 -9.30 4.56 11.68
CA ALA A 117 -10.45 5.31 12.21
C ALA A 117 -11.25 6.02 11.10
N ALA A 118 -10.59 6.64 10.13
CA ALA A 118 -11.27 7.27 9.00
C ALA A 118 -11.91 6.24 8.07
N ALA A 119 -11.29 5.08 7.87
CA ALA A 119 -11.86 3.98 7.12
C ALA A 119 -13.09 3.39 7.83
N LEU A 120 -13.07 3.27 9.17
CA LEU A 120 -14.26 2.97 9.99
C LEU A 120 -15.37 4.02 9.85
N LEU A 121 -15.03 5.31 9.86
CA LEU A 121 -16.02 6.40 9.74
C LEU A 121 -16.62 6.55 8.34
N SER A 122 -15.97 5.99 7.32
CA SER A 122 -16.43 6.00 5.92
C SER A 122 -16.95 4.64 5.45
N ALA A 123 -16.96 3.62 6.32
CA ALA A 123 -17.60 2.34 6.07
C ALA A 123 -19.13 2.50 6.09
N PRO A 124 -19.87 1.92 5.13
CA PRO A 124 -21.32 1.98 5.11
C PRO A 124 -21.90 1.23 6.31
N ILE A 125 -22.80 1.89 7.05
CA ILE A 125 -23.70 1.24 8.00
C ILE A 125 -24.82 0.63 7.15
N ASN A 126 -24.82 -0.69 7.02
CA ASN A 126 -25.96 -1.41 6.45
C ASN A 126 -27.04 -1.62 7.52
#